data_AF-A0A348YD24-F1
#
_entry.id   AF-A0A348YD24-F1
#
_cell.length_a   1.000
_cell.length_b   1.000
_cell.length_c   1.000
_cell.angle_alpha   90.00
_cell.angle_beta   90.00
_cell.angle_gamma   90.00
#
_symmetry.space_group_name_H-M   'P 1'
#
loop_
_entity.id
_entity.type
_entity.pdbx_description
1 polymer ?
#
loop_
_entity_poly.entity_id
_entity_poly.type
_entity_poly.pdbx_seq_one_letter_code
_entity_poly.pdbx_strand_id
1 'polypeptide(L)'
;GCRVGKAHCPVIYMSPQGQTLSESSVVDMTEYDGMIILCGRYEGIDERLLSQYVDMEVSLGDYVLTGGELPAMVLMDSVIRRLPDIMGDDKSAEQDSFVDGLLDCPHYTKPHEFAGMAVPEVLLSGHHANIAEWRFRQQVERTQTRRPDLWQTFTPTPEQAKWLKALAKVDKKHR
;
A
#
# COMPACT_ATOMS: atom_id res chain seq x y z
N GLY A 1 -7.68 -2.06 26.78
CA GLY A 1 -7.35 -3.36 26.16
C GLY A 1 -7.38 -4.56 27.11
N CYS A 2 -7.92 -5.68 26.62
CA CYS A 2 -7.86 -7.00 27.26
C CYS A 2 -6.40 -7.48 27.30
N ARG A 3 -5.77 -7.49 28.49
CA ARG A 3 -4.38 -7.94 28.66
C ARG A 3 -4.34 -9.39 29.12
N VAL A 4 -4.22 -10.33 28.19
CA VAL A 4 -3.82 -11.71 28.54
C VAL A 4 -2.29 -11.73 28.62
N GLY A 5 -1.75 -11.38 29.79
CA GLY A 5 -0.29 -11.37 30.04
C GLY A 5 0.45 -10.14 29.50
N LYS A 6 1.69 -10.35 28.99
CA LYS A 6 2.54 -9.29 28.39
C LYS A 6 2.22 -9.01 26.90
N ALA A 7 1.29 -9.74 26.30
CA ALA A 7 0.98 -9.63 24.88
C ALA A 7 0.30 -8.29 24.53
N HIS A 8 0.78 -7.63 23.49
CA HIS A 8 0.19 -6.42 22.92
C HIS A 8 -0.92 -6.81 21.94
N CYS A 9 -2.18 -6.75 22.40
CA CYS A 9 -3.37 -7.09 21.62
C CYS A 9 -4.42 -5.98 21.72
N PRO A 10 -4.35 -4.95 20.85
CA PRO A 10 -5.29 -3.84 20.87
C PRO A 10 -6.70 -4.26 20.40
N VAL A 11 -7.71 -3.59 20.95
CA VAL A 11 -9.09 -3.63 20.48
C VAL A 11 -9.30 -2.51 19.46
N ILE A 12 -9.52 -2.88 18.20
CA ILE A 12 -9.66 -1.97 17.07
C ILE A 12 -11.14 -1.90 16.68
N TYR A 13 -11.73 -0.70 16.68
CA TYR A 13 -13.08 -0.49 16.17
C TYR A 13 -13.04 -0.01 14.72
N MET A 14 -13.74 -0.73 13.83
CA MET A 14 -13.89 -0.30 12.44
C MET A 14 -14.96 0.78 12.34
N SER A 15 -14.54 2.01 12.07
CA SER A 15 -15.37 3.21 12.15
C SER A 15 -14.95 4.23 11.09
N PRO A 16 -15.89 4.88 10.38
CA PRO A 16 -15.54 5.95 9.43
C PRO A 16 -14.92 7.18 10.12
N GLN A 17 -15.01 7.28 11.46
CA GLN A 17 -14.43 8.37 12.26
C GLN A 17 -12.97 8.10 12.66
N GLY A 18 -12.49 6.87 12.45
CA GLY A 18 -11.14 6.46 12.80
C GLY A 18 -10.06 6.99 11.85
N GLN A 19 -8.81 6.68 12.20
CA GLN A 19 -7.69 6.99 11.31
C GLN A 19 -7.80 6.15 10.03
N THR A 20 -7.69 6.79 8.87
CA THR A 20 -7.71 6.10 7.58
C THR A 20 -6.55 5.10 7.48
N LEU A 21 -6.88 3.85 7.15
CA LEU A 21 -5.92 2.78 6.93
C LEU A 21 -4.92 3.17 5.84
N SER A 22 -3.62 3.03 6.13
CA SER A 22 -2.53 3.30 5.20
C SER A 22 -1.54 2.14 5.21
N GLU A 23 -0.71 2.05 4.17
CA GLU A 23 0.34 1.03 4.12
C GLU A 23 1.27 1.10 5.34
N SER A 24 1.60 2.32 5.79
CA SER A 24 2.43 2.51 6.99
C SER A 24 1.76 1.97 8.25
N SER A 25 0.45 2.20 8.44
CA SER A 25 -0.24 1.70 9.63
C SER A 25 -0.42 0.18 9.58
N VAL A 26 -0.57 -0.41 8.38
CA VAL A 26 -0.57 -1.87 8.19
C VAL A 26 0.76 -2.48 8.64
N VAL A 27 1.89 -1.88 8.24
CA VAL A 27 3.22 -2.32 8.68
C VAL A 27 3.36 -2.17 10.20
N ASP A 28 2.93 -1.06 10.79
CA ASP A 28 2.98 -0.90 12.26
C ASP A 28 2.16 -1.98 12.99
N MET A 29 1.04 -2.42 12.41
CA MET A 29 0.17 -3.46 12.97
C MET A 29 0.77 -4.87 12.92
N THR A 30 1.78 -5.14 12.08
CA THR A 30 2.44 -6.46 12.07
C THR A 30 3.28 -6.71 13.33
N GLU A 31 3.62 -5.66 14.07
CA GLU A 31 4.37 -5.74 15.33
C GLU A 31 3.48 -6.13 16.53
N TYR A 32 2.17 -6.26 16.34
CA TYR A 32 1.25 -6.65 17.40
C TYR A 32 1.22 -8.17 17.58
N ASP A 33 1.14 -8.64 18.83
CA ASP A 33 1.02 -10.07 19.13
C ASP A 33 -0.34 -10.65 18.69
N GLY A 34 -1.33 -9.78 18.49
CA GLY A 34 -2.66 -10.11 18.01
C GLY A 34 -3.55 -8.87 17.97
N MET A 35 -4.78 -9.00 17.50
CA MET A 35 -5.77 -7.90 17.46
C MET A 35 -7.17 -8.43 17.75
N ILE A 36 -8.00 -7.62 18.41
CA ILE A 36 -9.44 -7.85 18.54
C ILE A 36 -10.15 -6.81 17.68
N ILE A 37 -10.85 -7.25 16.62
CA ILE A 37 -11.54 -6.33 15.71
C ILE A 37 -13.02 -6.26 16.06
N LEU A 38 -13.48 -5.08 16.46
CA LEU A 38 -14.86 -4.77 16.76
C LEU A 38 -15.57 -4.26 15.50
N CYS A 39 -16.59 -4.99 15.06
CA CYS A 39 -17.39 -4.65 13.89
C CYS A 39 -18.72 -4.04 14.32
N GLY A 40 -18.93 -2.76 14.03
CA GLY A 40 -20.21 -2.08 14.24
C GLY A 40 -21.28 -2.50 13.23
N ARG A 41 -22.55 -2.37 13.60
CA ARG A 41 -23.73 -2.52 12.75
C ARG A 41 -24.72 -1.40 13.08
N TYR A 42 -25.71 -1.21 12.21
CA TYR A 42 -26.74 -0.18 12.36
C TYR A 42 -26.09 1.22 12.44
N GLU A 43 -26.51 2.06 13.38
CA GLU A 43 -25.98 3.42 13.60
C GLU A 43 -24.63 3.44 14.32
N GLY A 44 -24.17 2.30 14.85
CA GLY A 44 -22.90 2.19 15.59
C GLY A 44 -23.04 1.48 16.92
N ILE A 45 -22.06 1.71 17.80
CA ILE A 45 -21.94 1.09 19.12
C ILE A 45 -22.02 2.19 20.18
N ASP A 46 -22.50 1.84 21.38
CA ASP A 46 -22.60 2.78 22.51
C ASP A 46 -21.22 3.37 22.86
N GLU A 47 -21.15 4.70 22.91
CA GLU A 47 -19.93 5.48 23.17
C GLU A 47 -19.22 5.10 24.49
N ARG A 48 -19.99 4.65 25.50
CA ARG A 48 -19.42 4.23 26.79
C ARG A 48 -18.66 2.92 26.67
N LEU A 49 -19.04 2.05 25.74
CA LEU A 49 -18.27 0.84 25.42
C LEU A 49 -16.98 1.24 24.70
N LEU A 50 -17.08 2.09 23.68
CA LEU A 50 -15.93 2.54 22.90
C LEU A 50 -14.87 3.16 23.81
N SER A 51 -15.25 4.15 24.61
CA SER A 51 -14.34 4.84 25.54
C SER A 51 -13.71 3.95 26.62
N GLN A 52 -14.31 2.81 26.98
CA GLN A 52 -13.76 1.92 28.01
C GLN A 52 -12.90 0.79 27.44
N TYR A 53 -13.22 0.29 26.24
CA TYR A 53 -12.67 -0.97 25.75
C TYR A 53 -11.92 -0.85 24.42
N VAL A 54 -12.19 0.17 23.61
CA VAL A 54 -11.53 0.36 22.31
C VAL A 54 -10.24 1.12 22.51
N ASP A 55 -9.15 0.57 21.98
CA ASP A 55 -7.82 1.18 22.06
C ASP A 55 -7.57 2.10 20.86
N MET A 56 -8.18 1.83 19.69
CA MET A 56 -8.13 2.70 18.51
C MET A 56 -9.29 2.48 17.53
N GLU A 57 -9.59 3.51 16.73
CA GLU A 57 -10.54 3.46 15.63
C GLU A 57 -9.83 3.51 14.27
N VAL A 58 -10.26 2.67 13.32
CA VAL A 58 -9.70 2.62 11.97
C VAL A 58 -10.81 2.79 10.93
N SER A 59 -10.58 3.71 9.99
CA SER A 59 -11.44 3.96 8.83
C SER A 59 -10.86 3.33 7.57
N LEU A 60 -11.72 2.86 6.67
CA LEU A 60 -11.30 2.39 5.34
C LEU A 60 -11.25 3.54 4.30
N GLY A 61 -11.73 4.72 4.67
CA GLY A 61 -11.79 5.90 3.82
C GLY A 61 -13.10 6.66 3.95
N ASP A 62 -13.24 7.73 3.16
CA ASP A 62 -14.29 8.74 3.30
C ASP A 62 -15.61 8.29 2.64
N TYR A 63 -16.18 7.19 3.13
CA TYR A 63 -17.47 6.63 2.71
C TYR A 63 -18.07 5.75 3.84
N VAL A 64 -19.35 5.39 3.71
CA VAL A 64 -20.09 4.64 4.74
C VAL A 64 -20.51 3.27 4.21
N LEU A 65 -20.35 2.25 5.05
CA LEU A 65 -20.78 0.87 4.81
C LEU A 65 -21.85 0.46 5.83
N THR A 66 -22.56 -0.64 5.55
CA THR A 66 -23.65 -1.14 6.43
C THR A 66 -23.16 -1.87 7.69
N GLY A 67 -21.85 -2.12 7.79
CA GLY A 67 -21.23 -2.79 8.93
C GLY A 67 -19.71 -2.83 8.81
N GLY A 68 -19.06 -3.15 9.93
CA GLY A 68 -17.60 -3.20 10.07
C GLY A 68 -16.93 -4.47 9.50
N GLU A 69 -17.69 -5.45 9.01
CA GLU A 69 -17.13 -6.74 8.58
C GLU A 69 -16.29 -6.65 7.30
N LEU A 70 -16.71 -5.86 6.30
CA LEU A 70 -15.91 -5.63 5.10
C LEU A 70 -14.61 -4.87 5.46
N PRO A 71 -14.64 -3.76 6.21
CA PRO A 71 -13.42 -3.12 6.72
C PRO A 71 -12.51 -4.07 7.49
N ALA A 72 -13.06 -4.92 8.36
CA ALA A 72 -12.29 -5.89 9.13
C ALA A 72 -11.57 -6.89 8.21
N MET A 73 -12.25 -7.41 7.18
CA MET A 73 -11.62 -8.31 6.20
C MET A 73 -10.52 -7.61 5.40
N VAL A 74 -10.72 -6.35 4.99
CA VAL A 74 -9.67 -5.60 4.27
C VAL A 74 -8.46 -5.34 5.17
N LEU A 75 -8.69 -4.97 6.42
CA LEU A 75 -7.63 -4.81 7.42
C LEU A 75 -6.84 -6.11 7.59
N MET A 76 -7.55 -7.23 7.80
CA MET A 76 -6.93 -8.55 7.96
C MET A 76 -6.12 -8.96 6.73
N ASP A 77 -6.68 -8.81 5.52
CA ASP A 77 -5.97 -9.15 4.28
C ASP A 77 -4.68 -8.33 4.14
N SER A 78 -4.76 -7.03 4.41
CA SER A 78 -3.61 -6.10 4.34
C SER A 78 -2.51 -6.43 5.35
N VAL A 79 -2.87 -6.83 6.57
CA VAL A 79 -1.88 -7.19 7.60
C VAL A 79 -1.32 -8.59 7.36
N ILE A 80 -2.17 -9.58 7.05
CA ILE A 80 -1.76 -10.98 6.87
C ILE A 80 -0.75 -11.12 5.73
N ARG A 81 -0.94 -10.39 4.61
CA ARG A 81 0.01 -10.44 3.49
C ARG A 81 1.41 -9.90 3.83
N ARG A 82 1.55 -9.13 4.91
CA ARG A 82 2.82 -8.56 5.38
C ARG A 82 3.53 -9.45 6.40
N LEU A 83 2.86 -10.49 6.92
CA LEU A 83 3.48 -11.43 7.84
C LEU A 83 4.53 -12.28 7.09
N PRO A 84 5.63 -12.64 7.78
CA PRO A 84 6.68 -13.46 7.19
C PRO A 84 6.13 -14.82 6.74
N ASP A 85 6.71 -15.35 5.67
CA ASP A 85 6.40 -16.67 5.09
C ASP A 85 4.97 -16.84 4.52
N ILE A 86 4.15 -15.79 4.47
CA ILE A 86 2.80 -15.85 3.89
C ILE A 86 2.82 -15.70 2.37
N MET A 87 3.57 -14.74 1.85
CA MET A 87 3.74 -14.57 0.41
C MET A 87 5.00 -15.30 -0.04
N GLY A 88 4.87 -16.33 -0.87
CA GLY A 88 5.99 -17.21 -1.25
C GLY A 88 7.19 -16.53 -1.95
N ASP A 89 7.08 -15.24 -2.29
CA ASP A 89 8.20 -14.41 -2.73
C ASP A 89 8.11 -13.04 -2.03
N ASP A 90 8.82 -12.89 -0.91
CA ASP A 90 8.86 -11.67 -0.08
C ASP A 90 9.18 -10.41 -0.91
N LYS A 91 9.92 -10.56 -2.02
CA LYS A 91 10.26 -9.44 -2.92
C LYS A 91 9.06 -8.84 -3.63
N SER A 92 7.96 -9.58 -3.77
CA SER A 92 6.74 -9.05 -4.35
C SER A 92 6.12 -7.98 -3.45
N ALA A 93 6.19 -8.17 -2.12
CA ALA A 93 5.69 -7.21 -1.14
C ALA A 93 6.50 -5.91 -1.15
N GLU A 94 7.81 -5.98 -1.43
CA GLU A 94 8.72 -4.84 -1.42
C GLU A 94 8.55 -3.91 -2.63
N GLN A 95 7.96 -4.40 -3.73
CA GLN A 95 7.79 -3.65 -4.98
C GLN A 95 6.36 -3.13 -5.19
N ASP A 96 5.49 -3.33 -4.21
CA ASP A 96 4.10 -2.90 -4.29
C ASP A 96 3.94 -1.38 -4.26
N SER A 97 2.75 -0.94 -4.68
CA SER A 97 2.36 0.46 -4.50
C SER A 97 2.43 0.85 -3.02
N PHE A 98 2.78 2.12 -2.77
CA PHE A 98 2.85 2.78 -1.46
C PHE A 98 4.05 2.39 -0.57
N VAL A 99 4.76 1.28 -0.83
CA VAL A 99 5.93 0.85 -0.04
C VAL A 99 7.04 1.90 -0.07
N ASP A 100 7.44 2.32 -1.27
CA ASP A 100 8.43 3.37 -1.49
C ASP A 100 7.78 4.76 -1.69
N GLY A 101 6.50 4.91 -1.33
CA GLY A 101 5.74 6.14 -1.54
C GLY A 101 5.35 6.43 -3.00
N LEU A 102 5.53 5.48 -3.91
CA LEU A 102 5.10 5.57 -5.32
C LEU A 102 4.02 4.53 -5.65
N LEU A 103 3.28 4.76 -6.73
CA LEU A 103 2.46 3.72 -7.37
C LEU A 103 3.35 2.76 -8.16
N ASP A 104 2.89 1.52 -8.30
CA ASP A 104 3.60 0.48 -9.03
C ASP A 104 3.59 0.69 -10.57
N CYS A 105 4.59 0.09 -11.21
CA CYS A 105 4.80 0.08 -12.65
C CYS A 105 3.76 -0.80 -13.39
N PRO A 106 3.61 -0.65 -14.72
CA PRO A 106 2.80 -1.56 -15.51
C PRO A 106 3.48 -2.92 -15.64
N HIS A 107 2.68 -3.98 -15.46
CA HIS A 107 3.12 -5.36 -15.62
C HIS A 107 2.68 -5.92 -16.97
N TYR A 108 3.56 -6.75 -17.54
CA TYR A 108 3.35 -7.41 -18.81
C TYR A 108 3.63 -8.89 -18.64
N THR A 109 2.82 -9.72 -19.30
CA THR A 109 3.01 -11.16 -19.34
C THR A 109 2.78 -11.67 -20.77
N LYS A 110 3.01 -12.96 -21.00
CA LYS A 110 2.78 -13.57 -22.32
C LYS A 110 1.30 -13.46 -22.71
N PRO A 111 0.98 -13.29 -24.01
CA PRO A 111 1.88 -13.24 -25.17
C PRO A 111 2.62 -11.91 -25.33
N HIS A 112 3.71 -11.89 -26.13
CA HIS A 112 4.51 -10.67 -26.37
C HIS A 112 3.75 -9.58 -27.13
N GLU A 113 2.70 -9.95 -27.86
CA GLU A 113 1.80 -9.02 -28.52
C GLU A 113 0.37 -9.45 -28.23
N PHE A 114 -0.44 -8.51 -27.74
CA PHE A 114 -1.85 -8.72 -27.45
C PHE A 114 -2.66 -7.61 -28.10
N ALA A 115 -3.54 -7.96 -29.05
CA ALA A 115 -4.38 -7.00 -29.78
C ALA A 115 -3.60 -5.84 -30.42
N GLY A 116 -2.43 -6.12 -31.03
CA GLY A 116 -1.57 -5.10 -31.65
C GLY A 116 -0.71 -4.29 -30.67
N MET A 117 -0.77 -4.59 -29.37
CA MET A 117 0.05 -3.95 -28.35
C MET A 117 1.21 -4.86 -27.96
N ALA A 118 2.43 -4.44 -28.26
CA ALA A 118 3.65 -5.16 -27.93
C ALA A 118 4.14 -4.87 -26.50
N VAL A 119 4.73 -5.88 -25.85
CA VAL A 119 5.49 -5.71 -24.61
C VAL A 119 6.70 -4.81 -24.88
N PRO A 120 6.99 -3.81 -24.02
CA PRO A 120 8.17 -2.96 -24.16
C PRO A 120 9.46 -3.76 -24.34
N GLU A 121 10.25 -3.46 -25.37
CA GLU A 121 11.47 -4.23 -25.71
C GLU A 121 12.46 -4.34 -24.55
N VAL A 122 12.55 -3.30 -23.71
CA VAL A 122 13.40 -3.29 -22.51
C VAL A 122 13.07 -4.43 -21.55
N LEU A 123 11.79 -4.82 -21.43
CA LEU A 123 11.35 -5.94 -20.59
C LEU A 123 11.71 -7.31 -21.19
N LEU A 124 11.93 -7.37 -22.50
CA LEU A 124 12.34 -8.58 -23.21
C LEU A 124 13.87 -8.75 -23.24
N SER A 125 14.62 -7.70 -22.90
CA SER A 125 16.08 -7.66 -23.05
C SER A 125 16.87 -8.49 -22.01
N GLY A 126 16.25 -8.84 -20.88
CA GLY A 126 16.94 -9.50 -19.76
C GLY A 126 17.95 -8.62 -19.00
N HIS A 127 18.12 -7.35 -19.40
CA HIS A 127 19.04 -6.42 -18.73
C HIS A 127 18.41 -5.84 -17.46
N HIS A 128 18.66 -6.48 -16.31
CA HIS A 128 18.06 -6.10 -15.02
C HIS A 128 18.18 -4.60 -14.67
N ALA A 129 19.34 -3.96 -14.93
CA ALA A 129 19.52 -2.54 -14.66
C ALA A 129 18.61 -1.64 -15.53
N ASN A 130 18.48 -1.96 -16.83
CA ASN A 130 17.62 -1.22 -17.74
C ASN A 130 16.14 -1.42 -17.39
N ILE A 131 15.78 -2.64 -16.97
CA ILE A 131 14.42 -2.96 -16.52
C ILE A 131 14.09 -2.20 -15.24
N ALA A 132 15.00 -2.15 -14.26
CA ALA A 132 14.81 -1.41 -13.02
C ALA A 132 14.62 0.09 -13.27
N GLU A 133 15.50 0.69 -14.10
CA GLU A 133 15.36 2.09 -14.49
C GLU A 133 14.03 2.35 -15.22
N TRP A 134 13.64 1.48 -16.16
CA TRP A 134 12.37 1.61 -16.87
C TRP A 134 11.17 1.49 -15.94
N ARG A 135 11.16 0.52 -15.02
CA ARG A 135 10.08 0.36 -14.03
C ARG A 135 9.94 1.61 -13.17
N PHE A 136 11.05 2.13 -12.64
CA PHE A 136 11.04 3.35 -11.86
C PHE A 136 10.49 4.55 -12.65
N ARG A 137 10.91 4.73 -13.90
CA ARG A 137 10.37 5.79 -14.78
C ARG A 137 8.85 5.70 -14.93
N GLN A 138 8.31 4.49 -15.08
CA GLN A 138 6.87 4.27 -15.19
C GLN A 138 6.12 4.51 -13.87
N GLN A 139 6.72 4.15 -12.73
CA GLN A 139 6.17 4.48 -11.40
C GLN A 139 6.07 5.99 -11.22
N VAL A 140 7.12 6.74 -11.58
CA VAL A 140 7.15 8.21 -11.51
C VAL A 140 6.02 8.81 -12.36
N GLU A 141 5.93 8.42 -13.63
CA GLU A 141 4.89 8.93 -14.56
C GLU A 141 3.48 8.66 -14.03
N ARG A 142 3.22 7.41 -13.59
CA ARG A 142 1.92 7.02 -13.02
C ARG A 142 1.59 7.79 -11.75
N THR A 143 2.55 7.93 -10.85
CA THR A 143 2.35 8.60 -9.57
C THR A 143 2.10 10.08 -9.79
N GLN A 144 2.91 10.77 -10.60
CA GLN A 144 2.70 12.18 -10.93
C GLN A 144 1.31 12.44 -11.54
N THR A 145 0.85 11.53 -12.40
CA THR A 145 -0.42 11.70 -13.13
C THR A 145 -1.64 11.33 -12.27
N ARG A 146 -1.57 10.25 -11.49
CA ARG A 146 -2.73 9.66 -10.80
C ARG A 146 -2.80 10.02 -9.31
N ARG A 147 -1.65 10.19 -8.66
CA ARG A 147 -1.52 10.48 -7.23
C ARG A 147 -0.44 11.56 -7.00
N PRO A 148 -0.66 12.78 -7.50
CA PRO A 148 0.31 13.87 -7.36
C PRO A 148 0.59 14.22 -5.89
N ASP A 149 -0.32 13.88 -4.98
CA ASP A 149 -0.13 13.98 -3.53
C ASP A 149 1.01 13.07 -3.02
N LEU A 150 1.11 11.83 -3.50
CA LEU A 150 2.22 10.92 -3.16
C LEU A 150 3.54 11.40 -3.76
N TRP A 151 3.50 11.94 -4.98
CA TRP A 151 4.70 12.47 -5.63
C TRP A 151 5.32 13.65 -4.87
N GLN A 152 4.50 14.49 -4.22
CA GLN A 152 4.98 15.65 -3.46
C GLN A 152 5.74 15.28 -2.19
N THR A 153 5.44 14.12 -1.60
CA THR A 153 6.07 13.63 -0.36
C THR A 153 7.16 12.60 -0.62
N PHE A 154 7.27 12.08 -1.84
CA PHE A 154 8.26 11.09 -2.25
C PHE A 154 9.70 11.59 -2.09
N THR A 155 10.55 10.76 -1.46
CA THR A 155 11.98 11.03 -1.30
C THR A 155 12.79 9.99 -2.07
N PRO A 156 13.51 10.36 -3.15
CA PRO A 156 14.24 9.40 -3.96
C PRO A 156 15.52 8.92 -3.29
N THR A 157 15.86 7.65 -3.50
CA THR A 157 17.20 7.13 -3.19
C THR A 157 18.27 7.79 -4.09
N PRO A 158 19.58 7.68 -3.76
CA PRO A 158 20.65 8.23 -4.59
C PRO A 158 20.63 7.74 -6.05
N GLU A 159 20.25 6.47 -6.27
CA GLU A 159 20.12 5.88 -7.60
C GLU A 159 18.91 6.44 -8.35
N GLN A 160 17.74 6.48 -7.70
CA GLN A 160 16.53 7.08 -8.26
C GLN A 160 16.73 8.56 -8.60
N ALA A 161 17.44 9.31 -7.75
CA ALA A 161 17.79 10.70 -8.02
C ALA A 161 18.68 10.86 -9.26
N LYS A 162 19.56 9.90 -9.55
CA LYS A 162 20.35 9.87 -10.79
C LYS A 162 19.44 9.64 -12.01
N TRP A 163 18.49 8.71 -11.93
CA TRP A 163 17.53 8.46 -13.01
C TRP A 163 16.59 9.66 -13.25
N LEU A 164 16.09 10.31 -12.19
CA LEU A 164 15.28 11.53 -12.30
C LEU A 164 16.04 12.67 -12.99
N LYS A 165 17.33 12.86 -12.67
CA LYS A 165 18.18 13.85 -13.36
C LYS A 165 18.38 13.51 -14.83
N ALA A 166 18.47 12.22 -15.19
CA ALA A 166 18.60 11.79 -16.57
C ALA A 166 17.30 12.07 -17.35
N LEU A 167 16.14 11.77 -16.77
CA LEU A 167 14.82 12.06 -17.35
C LEU A 167 14.64 13.55 -17.67
N ALA A 168 14.92 14.43 -16.70
CA ALA A 168 14.77 15.87 -16.88
C ALA A 168 15.64 16.46 -18.01
N LYS A 169 16.76 15.80 -18.35
CA LYS A 169 17.61 16.20 -19.48
C LYS A 169 17.03 15.76 -20.83
N VAL A 170 16.33 14.63 -20.88
CA VAL A 170 15.69 14.12 -22.10
C VAL A 170 14.52 15.01 -22.48
N ASP A 171 13.66 15.39 -21.52
CA ASP A 171 12.50 16.25 -21.77
C ASP A 171 12.88 17.66 -22.25
N LYS A 172 14.00 18.21 -21.74
CA LYS A 172 14.54 19.49 -22.20
C LYS A 172 15.15 19.45 -23.60
N LYS A 173 15.48 18.27 -24.11
CA LYS A 173 16.07 18.08 -25.45
C LYS A 173 15.00 17.83 -26.52
N HIS A 174 13.78 17.49 -26.11
CA HIS A 174 12.63 17.22 -26.99
C HIS A 174 11.55 18.32 -26.94
N ARG A 175 11.81 19.41 -26.19
CA ARG A 175 11.06 20.68 -26.26
C ARG A 175 11.90 21.70 -27.02
#